data_AF-A0A7X0W4Y9-F1
#
_entry.id   AF-A0A7X0W4Y9-F1
#
_cell.length_a   1.000
_cell.length_b   1.000
_cell.length_c   1.000
_cell.angle_alpha   90.00
_cell.angle_beta   90.00
_cell.angle_gamma   90.00
#
_symmetry.space_group_name_H-M   'P 1'
#
loop_
_entity.id
_entity.type
_entity.pdbx_description
1 polymer ?
#
loop_
_entity_poly.entity_id
_entity_poly.type
_entity_poly.pdbx_seq_one_letter_code
_entity_poly.pdbx_strand_id
1 'polypeptide(L)'
;MKKENEFLSSISLEDAKKTLKLKDIYEVMKGDKDQNFSIELKKTIILLLGVSFPFLMVCIFAIDLTGGRFIFANSTVIIAELLIIIWMSYHFFKTYPPFLRNYGYKIYSYSIAKLAYISYFAVGLGMTKGNYIINFSVFFITILVFLYLYKKVEENMVLEAINNIFNQNYKTSKVLTITLKISGFSVVIALLSMQFYRMNKFWILNLTGENVGATSNVVDDMIGIVFGIPLLLIITLIPTFFLFKANLFVRGKVIKQYAEEFRAGTNFTKKEWYGGK
;
A
#
# COMPACT_ATOMS: atom_id res chain seq x y z
N MET A 1 -1.56 6.40 14.06
CA MET A 1 -2.93 6.78 14.46
C MET A 1 -3.05 7.70 15.68
N LYS A 2 -2.55 7.41 16.90
CA LYS A 2 -2.68 8.38 18.03
C LYS A 2 -1.98 9.73 17.74
N LYS A 3 -0.71 9.72 17.32
CA LYS A 3 0.03 10.94 16.95
C LYS A 3 -0.51 11.67 15.71
N GLU A 4 -0.94 10.95 14.67
CA GLU A 4 -1.53 11.57 13.47
C GLU A 4 -2.82 12.32 13.80
N ASN A 5 -3.67 11.75 14.65
CA ASN A 5 -4.88 12.42 15.10
C ASN A 5 -4.54 13.64 15.98
N GLU A 6 -3.43 13.59 16.73
CA GLU A 6 -2.93 14.72 17.54
C GLU A 6 -2.54 15.91 16.67
N PHE A 7 -1.76 15.70 15.59
CA PHE A 7 -1.37 16.77 14.66
C PHE A 7 -2.53 17.30 13.80
N LEU A 8 -3.49 16.43 13.45
CA LEU A 8 -4.69 16.87 12.73
C LEU A 8 -5.63 17.66 13.66
N SER A 9 -5.69 17.29 14.94
CA SER A 9 -6.51 17.98 15.94
C SER A 9 -6.00 19.37 16.31
N SER A 10 -4.72 19.67 16.07
CA SER A 10 -4.18 21.02 16.28
C SER A 10 -4.54 22.02 15.17
N ILE A 11 -5.14 21.57 14.07
CA ILE A 11 -5.61 22.47 13.01
C ILE A 11 -6.93 23.11 13.46
N SER A 12 -6.93 24.43 13.60
CA SER A 12 -8.13 25.17 14.02
C SER A 12 -9.19 25.23 12.90
N LEU A 13 -10.46 25.45 13.29
CA LEU A 13 -11.54 25.65 12.31
C LEU A 13 -11.29 26.88 11.42
N GLU A 14 -10.72 27.94 12.00
CA GLU A 14 -10.41 29.19 11.28
C GLU A 14 -9.36 28.95 10.20
N ASP A 15 -8.26 28.27 10.55
CA ASP A 15 -7.21 27.89 9.60
C ASP A 15 -7.76 26.96 8.52
N ALA A 16 -8.61 26.01 8.92
CA ALA A 16 -9.27 25.08 8.01
C ALA A 16 -10.14 25.81 6.98
N LYS A 17 -10.97 26.77 7.41
CA LYS A 17 -11.84 27.56 6.52
C LYS A 17 -11.07 28.55 5.64
N LYS A 18 -9.99 29.14 6.16
CA LYS A 18 -9.13 30.06 5.41
C LYS A 18 -8.38 29.35 4.28
N THR A 19 -7.97 28.11 4.53
CA THR A 19 -7.08 27.35 3.65
C THR A 19 -7.84 26.47 2.66
N LEU A 20 -8.83 25.70 3.13
CA LEU A 20 -9.57 24.75 2.31
C LEU A 20 -10.67 25.46 1.54
N LYS A 21 -10.62 25.36 0.21
CA LYS A 21 -11.59 25.97 -0.70
C LYS A 21 -12.65 24.96 -1.11
N LEU A 22 -13.74 25.46 -1.70
CA LEU A 22 -14.82 24.64 -2.25
C LEU A 22 -14.32 23.56 -3.21
N LYS A 23 -13.29 23.85 -4.02
CA LYS A 23 -12.65 22.87 -4.92
C LYS A 23 -12.09 21.65 -4.16
N ASP A 24 -11.55 21.85 -2.97
CA ASP A 24 -10.94 20.79 -2.16
C ASP A 24 -12.03 19.89 -1.55
N ILE A 25 -13.18 20.47 -1.19
CA ILE A 25 -14.39 19.73 -0.79
C ILE A 25 -14.89 18.87 -1.96
N TYR A 26 -15.01 19.45 -3.15
CA TYR A 26 -15.42 18.71 -4.35
C TYR A 26 -14.45 17.59 -4.70
N GLU A 27 -13.14 17.80 -4.58
CA GLU A 27 -12.13 16.77 -4.81
C GLU A 27 -12.28 15.61 -3.80
N VAL A 28 -12.50 15.91 -2.51
CA VAL A 28 -12.71 14.89 -1.47
C VAL A 28 -14.01 14.10 -1.68
N MET A 29 -15.06 14.76 -2.18
CA MET A 29 -16.36 14.16 -2.44
C MET A 29 -16.39 13.35 -3.75
N LYS A 30 -16.04 13.97 -4.87
CA LYS A 30 -16.25 13.43 -6.23
C LYS A 30 -14.95 13.01 -6.92
N GLY A 31 -13.80 13.56 -6.53
CA GLY A 31 -12.53 13.39 -7.23
C GLY A 31 -12.47 14.22 -8.51
N ASP A 32 -11.63 13.80 -9.46
CA ASP A 32 -11.52 14.47 -10.77
C ASP A 32 -12.85 14.46 -11.53
N LYS A 33 -13.15 15.57 -12.23
CA LYS A 33 -14.43 15.76 -12.93
C LYS A 33 -14.62 14.82 -14.13
N ASP A 34 -13.53 14.34 -14.74
CA ASP A 34 -13.54 13.61 -16.01
C ASP A 34 -13.36 12.08 -15.84
N GLN A 35 -14.17 11.45 -14.98
CA GLN A 35 -14.08 10.02 -14.75
C GLN A 35 -15.06 9.21 -15.61
N ASN A 36 -14.53 8.42 -16.54
CA ASN A 36 -15.31 7.54 -17.43
C ASN A 36 -16.04 6.39 -16.71
N PHE A 37 -15.58 5.99 -15.52
CA PHE A 37 -16.14 4.86 -14.77
C PHE A 37 -16.59 5.28 -13.37
N SER A 38 -17.69 4.69 -12.90
CA SER A 38 -18.21 4.90 -11.56
C SER A 38 -17.23 4.37 -10.50
N ILE A 39 -17.24 4.99 -9.31
CA ILE A 39 -16.38 4.58 -8.19
C ILE A 39 -16.66 3.12 -7.78
N GLU A 40 -17.91 2.68 -7.82
CA GLU A 40 -18.26 1.29 -7.45
C GLU A 40 -17.71 0.25 -8.43
N LEU A 41 -17.74 0.56 -9.74
CA LEU A 41 -17.12 -0.31 -10.74
C LEU A 41 -15.60 -0.37 -10.55
N LYS A 42 -14.95 0.76 -10.29
CA LYS A 42 -13.52 0.81 -9.97
C LYS A 42 -13.18 0.02 -8.71
N LYS A 43 -13.99 0.14 -7.64
CA LYS A 43 -13.82 -0.64 -6.41
C LYS A 43 -13.89 -2.14 -6.71
N THR A 44 -14.85 -2.56 -7.51
CA THR A 44 -15.04 -3.97 -7.88
C THR A 44 -13.83 -4.49 -8.67
N ILE A 45 -13.35 -3.75 -9.67
CA ILE A 45 -12.16 -4.14 -10.44
C ILE A 45 -10.93 -4.24 -9.54
N ILE A 46 -10.71 -3.26 -8.66
CA ILE A 46 -9.58 -3.27 -7.73
C ILE A 46 -9.67 -4.45 -6.76
N LEU A 47 -10.86 -4.81 -6.27
CA LEU A 47 -11.04 -5.99 -5.44
C LEU A 47 -10.65 -7.26 -6.18
N LEU A 48 -11.18 -7.44 -7.40
CA LEU A 48 -10.92 -8.63 -8.22
C LEU A 48 -9.43 -8.78 -8.51
N LEU A 49 -8.76 -7.69 -8.91
CA LEU A 49 -7.31 -7.70 -9.12
C LEU A 49 -6.54 -7.98 -7.83
N GLY A 50 -6.92 -7.35 -6.72
CA GLY A 50 -6.25 -7.50 -5.43
C GLY A 50 -6.37 -8.90 -4.83
N VAL A 51 -7.54 -9.52 -4.92
CA VAL A 51 -7.83 -10.86 -4.37
C VAL A 51 -7.30 -11.98 -5.26
N SER A 52 -7.09 -11.72 -6.55
CA SER A 52 -6.65 -12.74 -7.52
C SER A 52 -5.40 -13.50 -7.06
N PHE A 53 -4.39 -12.80 -6.58
CA PHE A 53 -3.14 -13.40 -6.14
C PHE A 53 -3.28 -14.19 -4.83
N PRO A 54 -3.80 -13.61 -3.71
CA PRO A 54 -4.09 -14.38 -2.49
C PRO A 54 -4.93 -15.63 -2.74
N PHE A 55 -5.97 -15.52 -3.59
CA PHE A 55 -6.84 -16.63 -3.92
C PHE A 55 -6.09 -17.74 -4.66
N LEU A 56 -5.31 -17.38 -5.68
CA LEU A 56 -4.47 -18.34 -6.41
C LEU A 56 -3.48 -19.04 -5.48
N MET A 57 -2.91 -18.31 -4.52
CA MET A 57 -2.02 -18.89 -3.52
C MET A 57 -2.73 -19.88 -2.61
N VAL A 58 -3.92 -19.55 -2.10
CA VAL A 58 -4.73 -20.52 -1.33
C VAL A 58 -4.94 -21.82 -2.14
N CYS A 59 -5.27 -21.72 -3.43
CA CYS A 59 -5.45 -22.90 -4.28
C CYS A 59 -4.17 -23.73 -4.45
N ILE A 60 -3.03 -23.09 -4.75
CA ILE A 60 -1.74 -23.79 -4.92
C ILE A 60 -1.36 -24.55 -3.65
N PHE A 61 -1.38 -23.86 -2.50
CA PHE A 61 -0.98 -24.47 -1.24
C PHE A 61 -1.97 -25.53 -0.75
N ALA A 62 -3.26 -25.40 -1.10
CA ALA A 62 -4.25 -26.44 -0.82
C ALA A 62 -3.96 -27.72 -1.62
N ILE A 63 -3.55 -27.61 -2.89
CA ILE A 63 -3.12 -28.76 -3.70
C ILE A 63 -1.88 -29.39 -3.08
N ASP A 64 -0.87 -28.60 -2.71
CA ASP A 64 0.35 -29.12 -2.07
C ASP A 64 0.06 -29.84 -0.74
N LEU A 65 -0.96 -29.40 -0.01
CA LEU A 65 -1.43 -30.07 1.22
C LEU A 65 -1.89 -31.51 0.96
N THR A 66 -2.56 -31.76 -0.18
CA THR A 66 -3.03 -33.11 -0.55
C THR A 66 -1.88 -34.07 -0.90
N GLY A 67 -0.72 -33.53 -1.29
CA GLY A 67 0.50 -34.29 -1.55
C GLY A 67 1.28 -34.73 -0.29
N GLY A 68 0.80 -34.38 0.91
CA GLY A 68 1.31 -34.88 2.20
C GLY A 68 2.66 -34.30 2.67
N ARG A 69 3.26 -33.36 1.95
CA ARG A 69 4.53 -32.71 2.33
C ARG A 69 4.27 -31.35 2.96
N PHE A 70 5.01 -31.00 4.02
CA PHE A 70 4.99 -29.68 4.67
C PHE A 70 3.60 -29.18 5.15
N ILE A 71 2.77 -30.09 5.66
CA ILE A 71 1.36 -29.83 6.07
C ILE A 71 1.21 -28.57 6.94
N PHE A 72 2.03 -28.42 7.98
CA PHE A 72 1.96 -27.28 8.90
C PHE A 72 2.34 -25.95 8.24
N ALA A 73 3.35 -25.95 7.38
CA ALA A 73 3.78 -24.73 6.69
C ALA A 73 2.72 -24.28 5.68
N ASN A 74 2.19 -25.22 4.88
CA ASN A 74 1.16 -24.94 3.89
C ASN A 74 -0.14 -24.46 4.56
N SER A 75 -0.55 -25.09 5.67
CA SER A 75 -1.73 -24.66 6.44
C SER A 75 -1.59 -23.23 6.95
N THR A 76 -0.40 -22.85 7.41
CA THR A 76 -0.14 -21.49 7.90
C THR A 76 -0.23 -20.45 6.79
N VAL A 77 0.31 -20.74 5.59
CA VAL A 77 0.17 -19.86 4.41
C VAL A 77 -1.31 -19.69 4.07
N ILE A 78 -2.06 -20.79 3.96
CA ILE A 78 -3.48 -20.75 3.61
C ILE A 78 -4.26 -19.88 4.59
N ILE A 79 -4.04 -20.04 5.90
CA ILE A 79 -4.71 -19.23 6.92
C ILE A 79 -4.34 -17.75 6.77
N ALA A 80 -3.06 -17.43 6.56
CA ALA A 80 -2.61 -16.05 6.38
C ALA A 80 -3.26 -15.40 5.14
N GLU A 81 -3.30 -16.09 4.01
CA GLU A 81 -3.92 -15.60 2.78
C GLU A 81 -5.44 -15.44 2.92
N LEU A 82 -6.13 -16.36 3.59
CA LEU A 82 -7.56 -16.23 3.89
C LEU A 82 -7.83 -15.01 4.77
N LEU A 83 -7.01 -14.75 5.79
CA LEU A 83 -7.12 -13.55 6.61
C LEU A 83 -6.92 -12.27 5.79
N ILE A 84 -5.98 -12.27 4.84
CA ILE A 84 -5.78 -11.16 3.90
C ILE A 84 -7.03 -10.94 3.04
N ILE A 85 -7.62 -12.00 2.48
CA ILE A 85 -8.85 -11.92 1.67
C ILE A 85 -10.03 -11.38 2.49
N ILE A 86 -10.19 -11.85 3.73
CA ILE A 86 -11.23 -11.36 4.65
C ILE A 86 -11.02 -9.86 4.91
N TRP A 87 -9.78 -9.43 5.13
CA TRP A 87 -9.47 -8.02 5.37
C TRP A 87 -9.70 -7.15 4.13
N MET A 88 -9.34 -7.63 2.93
CA MET A 88 -9.67 -6.96 1.67
C MET A 88 -11.18 -6.80 1.49
N SER A 89 -11.94 -7.84 1.80
CA SER A 89 -13.41 -7.85 1.75
C SER A 89 -14.01 -6.86 2.75
N TYR A 90 -13.50 -6.81 3.99
CA TYR A 90 -13.90 -5.81 4.98
C TYR A 90 -13.70 -4.38 4.45
N HIS A 91 -12.55 -4.10 3.82
CA HIS A 91 -12.29 -2.80 3.22
C HIS A 91 -13.25 -2.47 2.07
N PHE A 92 -13.68 -3.47 1.30
CA PHE A 92 -14.65 -3.27 0.21
C PHE A 92 -16.03 -2.87 0.72
N PHE A 93 -16.52 -3.56 1.74
CA PHE A 93 -17.82 -3.28 2.36
C PHE A 93 -17.84 -2.03 3.25
N LYS A 94 -16.67 -1.51 3.63
CA LYS A 94 -16.58 -0.27 4.39
C LYS A 94 -17.12 0.92 3.60
N THR A 95 -18.26 1.45 4.04
CA THR A 95 -18.91 2.62 3.46
C THR A 95 -18.39 3.91 4.07
N TYR A 96 -18.30 4.94 3.22
CA TYR A 96 -17.96 6.30 3.61
C TYR A 96 -19.16 7.20 3.28
N PRO A 97 -19.42 8.24 4.07
CA PRO A 97 -20.48 9.20 3.74
C PRO A 97 -20.19 9.86 2.40
N PRO A 98 -21.22 10.31 1.65
CA PRO A 98 -21.06 10.89 0.31
C PRO A 98 -20.00 11.99 0.22
N PHE A 99 -19.94 12.89 1.22
CA PHE A 99 -18.94 13.95 1.26
C PHE A 99 -17.48 13.46 1.33
N LEU A 100 -17.24 12.19 1.69
CA LEU A 100 -15.93 11.52 1.73
C LEU A 100 -15.79 10.41 0.68
N ARG A 101 -16.65 10.36 -0.35
CA ARG A 101 -16.70 9.19 -1.25
C ARG A 101 -15.37 8.96 -2.00
N ASN A 102 -14.77 9.99 -2.59
CA ASN A 102 -13.47 9.84 -3.25
C ASN A 102 -12.33 9.59 -2.25
N TYR A 103 -12.35 10.23 -1.08
CA TYR A 103 -11.42 9.94 0.02
C TYR A 103 -11.46 8.46 0.43
N GLY A 104 -12.66 7.93 0.67
CA GLY A 104 -12.88 6.53 1.02
C GLY A 104 -12.40 5.58 -0.08
N TYR A 105 -12.68 5.90 -1.34
CA TYR A 105 -12.21 5.15 -2.50
C TYR A 105 -10.68 5.08 -2.60
N LYS A 106 -9.97 6.20 -2.39
CA LYS A 106 -8.50 6.22 -2.46
C LYS A 106 -7.87 5.46 -1.29
N ILE A 107 -8.44 5.57 -0.09
CA ILE A 107 -8.00 4.76 1.07
C ILE A 107 -8.24 3.28 0.81
N TYR A 108 -9.40 2.93 0.28
CA TYR A 108 -9.73 1.56 -0.10
C TYR A 108 -8.70 1.02 -1.10
N SER A 109 -8.48 1.74 -2.21
CA SER A 109 -7.55 1.34 -3.27
C SER A 109 -6.14 1.11 -2.74
N TYR A 110 -5.66 2.03 -1.90
CA TYR A 110 -4.37 1.89 -1.24
C TYR A 110 -4.31 0.68 -0.30
N SER A 111 -5.36 0.45 0.48
CA SER A 111 -5.41 -0.67 1.44
C SER A 111 -5.39 -2.02 0.72
N ILE A 112 -6.13 -2.16 -0.38
CA ILE A 112 -6.11 -3.39 -1.19
C ILE A 112 -4.73 -3.64 -1.78
N ALA A 113 -4.12 -2.62 -2.40
CA ALA A 113 -2.79 -2.78 -2.99
C ALA A 113 -1.73 -3.11 -1.93
N LYS A 114 -1.78 -2.47 -0.75
CA LYS A 114 -0.90 -2.78 0.38
C LYS A 114 -1.04 -4.24 0.83
N LEU A 115 -2.27 -4.72 0.97
CA LEU A 115 -2.55 -6.11 1.35
C LEU A 115 -2.10 -7.11 0.28
N ALA A 116 -2.28 -6.79 -1.01
CA ALA A 116 -1.84 -7.62 -2.12
C ALA A 116 -0.30 -7.76 -2.15
N TYR A 117 0.43 -6.68 -1.88
CA TYR A 117 1.89 -6.73 -1.75
C TYR A 117 2.34 -7.55 -0.56
N ILE A 118 1.66 -7.43 0.59
CA ILE A 118 1.95 -8.27 1.77
C ILE A 118 1.75 -9.75 1.43
N SER A 119 0.66 -10.12 0.75
CA SER A 119 0.40 -11.48 0.27
C SER A 119 1.50 -11.98 -0.69
N TYR A 120 1.90 -11.15 -1.66
CA TYR A 120 2.98 -11.50 -2.59
C TYR A 120 4.28 -11.89 -1.86
N PHE A 121 4.68 -11.07 -0.89
CA PHE A 121 5.88 -11.36 -0.09
C PHE A 121 5.69 -12.47 0.92
N ALA A 122 4.47 -12.68 1.42
CA ALA A 122 4.15 -13.78 2.33
C ALA A 122 4.53 -15.13 1.72
N VAL A 123 4.16 -15.33 0.46
CA VAL A 123 4.46 -16.56 -0.24
C VAL A 123 5.90 -16.62 -0.74
N GLY A 124 6.44 -15.49 -1.22
CA GLY A 124 7.79 -15.43 -1.78
C GLY A 124 8.92 -15.78 -0.81
N LEU A 125 8.71 -15.65 0.50
CA LEU A 125 9.71 -15.94 1.54
C LEU A 125 9.90 -17.43 1.85
N GLY A 126 9.39 -18.33 1.00
CA GLY A 126 9.84 -19.72 0.98
C GLY A 126 9.33 -20.57 2.14
N MET A 127 8.07 -20.35 2.56
CA MET A 127 7.44 -21.15 3.62
C MET A 127 7.47 -22.68 3.36
N THR A 128 7.68 -23.11 2.12
CA THR A 128 7.70 -24.51 1.68
C THR A 128 9.03 -25.25 1.88
N LYS A 129 10.12 -24.60 2.32
CA LYS A 129 11.44 -25.25 2.41
C LYS A 129 12.11 -25.02 3.76
N GLY A 130 12.46 -26.10 4.46
CA GLY A 130 13.22 -26.04 5.72
C GLY A 130 12.37 -26.14 6.98
N ASN A 131 12.87 -25.60 8.09
CA ASN A 131 12.20 -25.64 9.38
C ASN A 131 11.00 -24.66 9.38
N TYR A 132 9.79 -25.20 9.45
CA TYR A 132 8.54 -24.43 9.40
C TYR A 132 8.45 -23.36 10.49
N ILE A 133 9.05 -23.58 11.66
CA ILE A 133 9.07 -22.61 12.77
C ILE A 133 9.93 -21.39 12.40
N ILE A 134 11.09 -21.63 11.80
CA ILE A 134 11.99 -20.56 11.35
C ILE A 134 11.32 -19.76 10.25
N ASN A 135 10.75 -20.42 9.25
CA ASN A 135 10.05 -19.77 8.14
C ASN A 135 8.86 -18.94 8.63
N PHE A 136 8.07 -19.47 9.57
CA PHE A 136 6.97 -18.74 10.19
C PHE A 136 7.47 -17.50 10.95
N SER A 137 8.56 -17.64 11.71
CA SER A 137 9.13 -16.54 12.48
C SER A 137 9.65 -15.42 11.56
N VAL A 138 10.37 -15.78 10.50
CA VAL A 138 10.85 -14.83 9.48
C VAL A 138 9.66 -14.12 8.82
N PHE A 139 8.66 -14.89 8.37
CA PHE A 139 7.45 -14.35 7.77
C PHE A 139 6.72 -13.34 8.68
N PHE A 140 6.49 -13.73 9.93
CA PHE A 140 5.81 -12.88 10.91
C PHE A 140 6.59 -11.59 11.17
N ILE A 141 7.91 -11.69 11.38
CA ILE A 141 8.78 -10.52 11.57
C ILE A 141 8.74 -9.62 10.33
N THR A 142 8.80 -10.18 9.13
CA THR A 142 8.76 -9.39 7.89
C THR A 142 7.45 -8.62 7.75
N ILE A 143 6.30 -9.23 8.04
CA ILE A 143 5.01 -8.51 8.05
C ILE A 143 5.05 -7.36 9.05
N LEU A 144 5.54 -7.58 10.27
CA LEU A 144 5.63 -6.52 11.27
C LEU A 144 6.53 -5.37 10.81
N VAL A 145 7.68 -5.69 10.20
CA VAL A 145 8.60 -4.69 9.64
C VAL A 145 7.92 -3.90 8.51
N PHE A 146 7.20 -4.57 7.60
CA PHE A 146 6.46 -3.88 6.55
C PHE A 146 5.39 -2.96 7.11
N LEU A 147 4.56 -3.44 8.04
CA LEU A 147 3.53 -2.62 8.68
C LEU A 147 4.12 -1.41 9.42
N TYR A 148 5.25 -1.60 10.10
CA TYR A 148 5.98 -0.50 10.74
C TYR A 148 6.49 0.51 9.71
N LEU A 149 7.10 0.03 8.63
CA LEU A 149 7.66 0.88 7.58
C LEU A 149 6.56 1.68 6.88
N TYR A 150 5.46 1.03 6.48
CA TYR A 150 4.27 1.70 5.94
C TYR A 150 3.79 2.80 6.86
N LYS A 151 3.59 2.49 8.15
CA LYS A 151 3.15 3.47 9.13
C LYS A 151 4.10 4.67 9.22
N LYS A 152 5.43 4.43 9.26
CA LYS A 152 6.41 5.52 9.36
C LYS A 152 6.44 6.41 8.13
N VAL A 153 6.35 5.83 6.94
CA VAL A 153 6.31 6.58 5.69
C VAL A 153 4.99 7.34 5.55
N GLU A 154 3.85 6.70 5.87
CA GLU A 154 2.53 7.34 5.90
C GLU A 154 2.51 8.55 6.86
N GLU A 155 2.99 8.38 8.10
CA GLU A 155 3.10 9.46 9.09
C GLU A 155 3.95 10.63 8.55
N ASN A 156 5.09 10.34 7.91
CA ASN A 156 5.96 11.36 7.34
C ASN A 156 5.28 12.12 6.19
N MET A 157 4.60 11.41 5.28
CA MET A 157 3.87 12.03 4.18
C MET A 157 2.69 12.88 4.66
N VAL A 158 2.00 12.45 5.72
CA VAL A 158 0.92 13.23 6.34
C VAL A 158 1.46 14.53 6.94
N LEU A 159 2.60 14.48 7.64
CA LEU A 159 3.24 15.69 8.17
C LEU A 159 3.69 16.65 7.06
N GLU A 160 4.30 16.13 5.99
CA GLU A 160 4.65 16.96 4.82
C GLU A 160 3.40 17.60 4.19
N ALA A 161 2.30 16.86 4.07
CA ALA A 161 1.04 17.38 3.56
C ALA A 161 0.43 18.46 4.47
N ILE A 162 0.49 18.28 5.79
CA ILE A 162 0.02 19.29 6.75
C ILE A 162 0.86 20.56 6.65
N ASN A 163 2.19 20.44 6.61
CA ASN A 163 3.10 21.57 6.43
C ASN A 163 2.80 22.34 5.14
N ASN A 164 2.58 21.63 4.04
CA ASN A 164 2.31 22.24 2.73
C ASN A 164 0.92 22.88 2.62
N ILE A 165 -0.10 22.28 3.24
CA ILE A 165 -1.48 22.77 3.15
C ILE A 165 -1.68 23.93 4.14
N PHE A 166 -1.28 23.75 5.39
CA PHE A 166 -1.59 24.68 6.49
C PHE A 166 -0.40 25.55 6.92
N ASN A 167 0.70 25.56 6.14
CA ASN A 167 1.92 26.31 6.45
C ASN A 167 2.48 26.04 7.86
N GLN A 168 2.39 24.78 8.30
CA GLN A 168 2.96 24.31 9.56
C GLN A 168 4.44 23.91 9.39
N ASN A 169 5.17 23.82 10.50
CA ASN A 169 6.61 23.52 10.52
C ASN A 169 6.93 22.23 11.29
N TYR A 170 6.15 21.16 11.09
CA TYR A 170 6.45 19.87 11.70
C TYR A 170 7.74 19.25 11.13
N LYS A 171 8.51 18.59 11.99
CA LYS A 171 9.74 17.90 11.60
C LYS A 171 9.42 16.67 10.75
N THR A 172 9.91 16.64 9.51
CA THR A 172 9.81 15.51 8.59
C THR A 172 11.17 14.87 8.36
N SER A 173 11.18 13.59 7.98
CA SER A 173 12.38 12.82 7.68
C SER A 173 12.65 12.80 6.18
N LYS A 174 13.71 13.49 5.75
CA LYS A 174 14.18 13.47 4.36
C LYS A 174 14.53 12.05 3.89
N VAL A 175 15.04 11.21 4.79
CA VAL A 175 15.41 9.81 4.47
C VAL A 175 14.18 9.03 4.02
N LEU A 176 13.07 9.11 4.76
CA LEU A 176 11.83 8.39 4.40
C LEU A 176 11.27 8.89 3.06
N THR A 177 11.33 10.20 2.82
CA THR A 177 10.91 10.80 1.55
C THR A 177 11.76 10.33 0.37
N ILE A 178 13.08 10.24 0.55
CA ILE A 178 14.00 9.71 -0.47
C ILE A 178 13.74 8.22 -0.70
N THR A 179 13.63 7.42 0.35
CA THR A 179 13.32 5.97 0.25
C THR A 179 12.03 5.73 -0.54
N LEU A 180 10.99 6.52 -0.27
CA LEU A 180 9.74 6.43 -1.00
C LEU A 180 9.88 6.80 -2.48
N LYS A 181 10.68 7.83 -2.82
CA LYS A 181 10.97 8.18 -4.22
C LYS A 181 11.76 7.09 -4.93
N ILE A 182 12.74 6.49 -4.26
CA ILE A 182 13.51 5.35 -4.78
C ILE A 182 12.58 4.16 -5.03
N SER A 183 11.61 3.92 -4.15
CA SER A 183 10.56 2.90 -4.36
C SER A 183 9.80 3.10 -5.66
N GLY A 184 9.33 4.32 -5.94
CA GLY A 184 8.71 4.65 -7.23
C GLY A 184 9.64 4.44 -8.42
N PHE A 185 10.90 4.87 -8.31
CA PHE A 185 11.91 4.73 -9.37
C PHE A 185 12.29 3.27 -9.64
N SER A 186 12.26 2.41 -8.61
CA SER A 186 12.58 0.98 -8.74
C SER A 186 11.69 0.26 -9.75
N VAL A 187 10.42 0.67 -9.88
CA VAL A 187 9.50 0.12 -10.89
C VAL A 187 9.97 0.44 -12.30
N VAL A 188 10.44 1.68 -12.53
CA VAL A 188 10.96 2.11 -13.83
C VAL A 188 12.21 1.32 -14.19
N ILE A 189 13.15 1.19 -13.23
CA ILE A 189 14.36 0.38 -13.42
C ILE A 189 13.97 -1.06 -13.75
N ALA A 190 13.06 -1.68 -13.00
CA ALA A 190 12.65 -3.07 -13.22
C ALA A 190 12.08 -3.27 -14.63
N LEU A 191 11.21 -2.36 -15.10
CA LEU A 191 10.65 -2.42 -16.45
C LEU A 191 11.73 -2.25 -17.52
N LEU A 192 12.63 -1.28 -17.36
CA LEU A 192 13.74 -1.07 -18.29
C LEU A 192 14.68 -2.28 -18.34
N SER A 193 15.03 -2.86 -17.19
CA SER A 193 15.84 -4.07 -17.09
C SER A 193 15.18 -5.26 -17.78
N MET A 194 13.87 -5.44 -17.61
CA MET A 194 13.12 -6.50 -18.31
C MET A 194 13.15 -6.32 -19.83
N GLN A 195 12.93 -5.11 -20.33
CA GLN A 195 12.97 -4.85 -21.77
C GLN A 195 14.39 -4.98 -22.33
N PHE A 196 15.38 -4.47 -21.61
CA PHE A 196 16.79 -4.61 -21.97
C PHE A 196 17.20 -6.07 -22.04
N TYR A 197 16.83 -6.89 -21.05
CA TYR A 197 17.06 -8.34 -21.07
C TYR A 197 16.39 -9.00 -22.27
N ARG A 198 15.13 -8.66 -22.57
CA ARG A 198 14.39 -9.23 -23.70
C ARG A 198 15.07 -8.92 -25.04
N MET A 199 15.55 -7.69 -25.21
CA MET A 199 16.20 -7.24 -26.44
C MET A 199 17.63 -7.82 -26.60
N ASN A 200 18.35 -7.99 -25.50
CA ASN A 200 19.75 -8.42 -25.50
C ASN A 200 19.92 -9.88 -25.06
N LYS A 201 18.83 -10.65 -25.03
CA LYS A 201 18.82 -12.02 -24.51
C LYS A 201 19.95 -12.88 -25.10
N PHE A 202 20.11 -12.85 -26.43
CA PHE A 202 21.16 -13.60 -27.14
C PHE A 202 22.57 -13.17 -26.74
N TRP A 203 22.81 -11.87 -26.59
CA TRP A 203 24.12 -11.32 -26.18
C TRP A 203 24.44 -11.66 -24.72
N ILE A 204 23.46 -11.57 -23.81
CA ILE A 204 23.61 -11.91 -22.40
C ILE A 204 23.90 -13.40 -22.23
N LEU A 205 23.16 -14.28 -22.91
CA LEU A 205 23.38 -15.73 -22.87
C LEU A 205 24.77 -16.14 -23.35
N ASN A 206 25.33 -15.43 -24.34
CA ASN A 206 26.69 -15.68 -24.83
C ASN A 206 27.78 -15.16 -23.88
N LEU A 207 27.50 -14.11 -23.09
CA LEU A 207 28.41 -13.56 -22.09
C LEU A 207 28.46 -14.38 -20.80
N THR A 208 27.33 -14.98 -20.41
CA THR A 208 27.23 -15.83 -19.21
C THR A 208 27.73 -17.25 -19.43
N GLY A 209 28.58 -17.47 -20.46
CA GLY A 209 29.17 -18.77 -20.79
C GLY A 209 29.57 -19.53 -19.51
N GLU A 210 29.15 -20.79 -19.42
CA GLU A 210 29.10 -21.69 -18.26
C GLU A 210 30.37 -21.74 -17.38
N ASN A 211 30.69 -20.64 -16.72
CA ASN A 211 31.69 -20.56 -15.67
C ASN A 211 31.05 -19.78 -14.52
N VAL A 212 29.99 -20.36 -13.96
CA VAL A 212 29.56 -20.03 -12.60
C VAL A 212 30.61 -20.62 -11.67
N GLY A 213 31.75 -19.93 -11.57
CA GLY A 213 32.75 -20.21 -10.55
C GLY A 213 32.04 -20.18 -9.22
N ALA A 214 32.15 -21.28 -8.46
CA ALA A 214 31.55 -21.46 -7.16
C ALA A 214 31.91 -20.28 -6.23
N THR A 215 31.04 -19.26 -6.20
CA THR A 215 31.02 -18.29 -5.12
C THR A 215 30.70 -19.07 -3.86
N SER A 216 31.49 -18.87 -2.81
CA SER A 216 31.23 -19.54 -1.54
C SER A 216 29.84 -19.12 -1.06
N ASN A 217 29.06 -20.07 -0.54
CA ASN A 217 27.69 -19.82 -0.05
C ASN A 217 27.59 -18.61 0.90
N VAL A 218 28.69 -18.31 1.64
CA VAL A 218 28.80 -17.16 2.55
C VAL A 218 28.77 -15.82 1.82
N VAL A 219 29.43 -15.70 0.67
CA VAL A 219 29.46 -14.45 -0.12
C VAL A 219 28.09 -14.20 -0.74
N ASP A 220 27.42 -15.25 -1.24
CA ASP A 220 26.08 -15.15 -1.81
C ASP A 220 25.04 -14.79 -0.74
N ASP A 221 25.12 -15.38 0.45
CA ASP A 221 24.28 -15.00 1.59
C ASP A 221 24.51 -13.55 2.03
N MET A 222 25.77 -13.08 2.06
CA MET A 222 26.09 -11.68 2.38
C MET A 222 25.52 -10.72 1.33
N ILE A 223 25.63 -11.03 0.04
CA ILE A 223 25.04 -10.22 -1.04
C ILE A 223 23.51 -10.18 -0.89
N GLY A 224 22.88 -11.32 -0.61
CA GLY A 224 21.44 -11.41 -0.36
C GLY A 224 20.97 -10.56 0.83
N ILE A 225 21.71 -10.55 1.94
CA ILE A 225 21.38 -9.75 3.12
C ILE A 225 21.59 -8.25 2.85
N VAL A 226 22.75 -7.87 2.30
CA VAL A 226 23.15 -6.47 2.12
C VAL A 226 22.32 -5.78 1.04
N PHE A 227 21.96 -6.47 -0.05
CA PHE A 227 21.22 -5.88 -1.16
C PHE A 227 19.76 -6.34 -1.21
N GLY A 228 19.49 -7.61 -0.94
CA GLY A 228 18.14 -8.18 -1.04
C GLY A 228 17.17 -7.63 0.00
N ILE A 229 17.57 -7.50 1.27
CA ILE A 229 16.70 -6.97 2.32
C ILE A 229 16.36 -5.49 2.07
N PRO A 230 17.32 -4.58 1.82
CA PRO A 230 16.98 -3.20 1.50
C PRO A 230 16.11 -3.07 0.25
N LEU A 231 16.38 -3.86 -0.79
CA LEU A 231 15.56 -3.87 -1.99
C LEU A 231 14.12 -4.32 -1.70
N LEU A 232 13.94 -5.35 -0.87
CA LEU A 232 12.64 -5.82 -0.41
C LEU A 232 11.87 -4.70 0.30
N LEU A 233 12.53 -3.97 1.20
CA LEU A 233 11.94 -2.84 1.93
C LEU A 233 11.61 -1.64 1.02
N ILE A 234 12.34 -1.48 -0.08
CA ILE A 234 12.04 -0.46 -1.09
C ILE A 234 10.82 -0.89 -1.93
N ILE A 235 10.78 -2.13 -2.40
CA ILE A 235 9.71 -2.63 -3.27
C ILE A 235 8.38 -2.71 -2.50
N THR A 236 8.39 -3.05 -1.22
CA THR A 236 7.15 -3.06 -0.41
C THR A 236 6.51 -1.66 -0.33
N LEU A 237 7.26 -0.56 -0.48
CA LEU A 237 6.71 0.80 -0.45
C LEU A 237 6.06 1.27 -1.76
N ILE A 238 6.06 0.46 -2.82
CA ILE A 238 5.50 0.83 -4.14
C ILE A 238 4.02 1.23 -4.04
N PRO A 239 3.13 0.48 -3.33
CA PRO A 239 1.74 0.90 -3.14
C PRO A 239 1.62 2.26 -2.49
N THR A 240 2.48 2.58 -1.51
CA THR A 240 2.48 3.87 -0.81
C THR A 240 2.87 4.99 -1.77
N PHE A 241 3.89 4.81 -2.61
CA PHE A 241 4.31 5.83 -3.56
C PHE A 241 3.20 6.18 -4.57
N PHE A 242 2.57 5.17 -5.18
CA PHE A 242 1.59 5.40 -6.25
C PHE A 242 0.19 5.77 -5.74
N LEU A 243 -0.25 5.14 -4.65
CA LEU A 243 -1.66 5.14 -4.25
C LEU A 243 -1.96 5.95 -2.99
N PHE A 244 -1.00 6.14 -2.08
CA PHE A 244 -1.25 6.93 -0.88
C PHE A 244 -1.22 8.44 -1.20
N LYS A 245 -2.40 9.06 -1.26
CA LYS A 245 -2.55 10.49 -1.54
C LYS A 245 -2.65 11.30 -0.23
N ALA A 246 -1.51 11.65 0.35
CA ALA A 246 -1.45 12.34 1.64
C ALA A 246 -2.21 13.68 1.69
N ASN A 247 -2.15 14.49 0.64
CA ASN A 247 -2.92 15.76 0.57
C ASN A 247 -4.43 15.51 0.67
N LEU A 248 -4.95 14.55 -0.11
CA LEU A 248 -6.35 14.16 -0.05
C LEU A 248 -6.70 13.56 1.32
N PHE A 249 -5.78 12.81 1.91
CA PHE A 249 -5.96 12.21 3.23
C PHE A 249 -6.14 13.27 4.32
N VAL A 250 -5.24 14.27 4.35
CA VAL A 250 -5.28 15.40 5.29
C VAL A 250 -6.55 16.21 5.10
N ARG A 251 -6.87 16.60 3.85
CA ARG A 251 -8.11 17.34 3.52
C ARG A 251 -9.36 16.59 3.98
N GLY A 252 -9.46 15.31 3.64
CA GLY A 252 -10.60 14.47 4.01
C GLY A 252 -10.75 14.32 5.53
N LYS A 253 -9.64 14.25 6.27
CA LYS A 253 -9.65 14.20 7.73
C LYS A 253 -10.12 15.51 8.36
N VAL A 254 -9.60 16.65 7.91
CA VAL A 254 -10.00 17.98 8.42
C VAL A 254 -11.46 18.28 8.07
N ILE A 255 -11.90 17.97 6.85
CA ILE A 255 -13.31 18.13 6.46
C ILE A 255 -14.21 17.22 7.29
N LYS A 256 -13.78 15.98 7.59
CA LYS A 256 -14.53 15.09 8.48
C LYS A 256 -14.64 15.63 9.90
N GLN A 257 -13.58 16.27 10.41
CA GLN A 257 -13.56 16.85 11.75
C GLN A 257 -14.55 18.01 11.90
N TYR A 258 -14.68 18.85 10.86
CA TYR A 258 -15.56 20.02 10.83
C TYR A 258 -16.69 19.87 9.80
N ALA A 259 -17.31 18.69 9.77
CA ALA A 259 -18.21 18.29 8.67
C ALA A 259 -19.43 19.21 8.53
N GLU A 260 -20.03 19.66 9.63
CA GLU A 260 -21.19 20.56 9.58
C GLU A 260 -20.80 21.98 9.19
N GLU A 261 -19.66 22.47 9.66
CA GLU A 261 -19.18 23.81 9.38
C GLU A 261 -18.79 23.96 7.90
N PHE A 262 -18.18 22.91 7.32
CA PHE A 262 -17.92 22.86 5.89
C PHE A 262 -19.21 22.69 5.10
N ARG A 263 -20.15 21.84 5.53
CA ARG A 263 -21.46 21.71 4.85
C ARG A 263 -22.22 23.04 4.83
N ALA A 264 -22.27 23.75 5.95
CA ALA A 264 -22.96 25.04 6.08
C ALA A 264 -22.35 26.13 5.18
N GLY A 265 -21.05 26.04 4.89
CA GLY A 265 -20.38 26.89 3.90
C GLY A 265 -20.62 26.49 2.43
N THR A 266 -21.49 25.50 2.19
CA THR A 266 -21.82 25.01 0.84
C THR A 266 -23.34 24.98 0.62
N ASN A 267 -23.76 24.79 -0.63
CA ASN A 267 -25.17 24.64 -0.99
C ASN A 267 -25.69 23.20 -0.84
N PHE A 268 -24.92 22.29 -0.22
CA PHE A 268 -25.34 20.90 -0.07
C PHE A 268 -26.35 20.72 1.05
N THR A 269 -27.42 19.98 0.75
CA THR A 269 -28.37 19.52 1.75
C THR A 269 -27.74 18.47 2.68
N LYS A 270 -28.31 18.26 3.87
CA LYS A 270 -27.87 17.17 4.77
C LYS A 270 -27.93 15.80 4.10
N LYS A 271 -28.95 15.57 3.26
CA LYS A 271 -29.12 14.31 2.52
C LYS A 271 -28.03 14.11 1.47
N GLU A 272 -27.62 15.15 0.76
CA GLU A 272 -26.51 15.06 -0.21
C GLU A 272 -25.16 14.89 0.48
N TRP A 273 -24.98 15.51 1.64
CA TRP A 273 -23.73 15.48 2.38
C TRP A 273 -23.51 14.13 3.07
N TYR A 274 -24.48 13.67 3.85
CA TYR A 274 -24.38 12.44 4.66
C TYR A 274 -25.02 11.21 4.03
N GLY A 275 -25.85 11.38 3.01
CA GLY A 275 -26.67 10.32 2.43
C GLY A 275 -28.09 10.29 3.00
N GLY A 276 -28.95 9.46 2.39
CA GLY A 276 -30.18 9.03 3.03
C GLY A 276 -29.87 7.95 4.06
N LYS A 277 -30.43 8.06 5.26
CA LYS A 277 -30.53 6.90 6.17
C LYS A 277 -31.54 5.91 5.60
#